data_AF-A0A0B4CNQ5-F1
#
_entry.id   AF-A0A0B4CNQ5-F1
#
_cell.length_a   1.000
_cell.length_b   1.000
_cell.length_c   1.000
_cell.angle_alpha   90.00
_cell.angle_beta   90.00
_cell.angle_gamma   90.00
#
_symmetry.space_group_name_H-M   'P 1'
#
loop_
_entity.id
_entity.type
_entity.pdbx_description
1 polymer ?
#
loop_
_entity_poly.entity_id
_entity_poly.type
_entity_poly.pdbx_seq_one_letter_code
_entity_poly.pdbx_strand_id
1 'polypeptide(L)'
;MTDQSAQEPTMEEILASIRRIISEDEAPAETPAAVMPEATPEPVPEPLAAETIFAAPVEPTPEPAAVEDDVLELTDRYEAPAETIGDLDVVEHSPAPYQPEPVPAPAYESAPEPAPAYDTLVGDSAAASAASAFAGLAASFKKPEPAPSASGDLPFVSGNTVEAMVAEMLRPLLKDWLDNNLPGIVQAAVQKEVERIARSA
;
A
#
# COMPACT_ATOMS: atom_id res chain seq x y z
N MET A 1 -10.08 24.00 45.46
CA MET A 1 -11.39 23.33 45.51
C MET A 1 -12.16 23.72 44.26
N THR A 2 -12.38 22.79 43.33
CA THR A 2 -13.72 22.26 42.97
C THR A 2 -13.48 21.13 41.97
N ASP A 3 -13.63 19.89 42.45
CA ASP A 3 -13.94 18.71 41.65
C ASP A 3 -15.20 19.02 40.82
N GLN A 4 -15.08 19.08 39.50
CA GLN A 4 -16.24 18.95 38.62
C GLN A 4 -16.14 17.57 38.01
N SER A 5 -16.71 16.60 38.73
CA SER A 5 -16.89 15.22 38.34
C SER A 5 -17.27 15.15 36.86
N ALA A 6 -16.36 14.62 36.03
CA ALA A 6 -16.74 14.01 34.78
C ALA A 6 -17.67 12.86 35.18
N GLN A 7 -18.97 13.17 35.19
CA GLN A 7 -20.01 12.23 35.52
C GLN A 7 -19.95 11.15 34.44
N GLU A 8 -19.22 10.08 34.72
CA GLU A 8 -19.24 8.90 33.88
C GLU A 8 -20.71 8.50 33.73
N PRO A 9 -21.21 8.36 32.49
CA PRO A 9 -22.60 8.03 32.27
C PRO A 9 -22.89 6.76 33.05
N THR A 10 -23.94 6.82 33.87
CA THR A 10 -24.31 5.72 34.74
C THR A 10 -24.69 4.52 33.88
N MET A 11 -24.42 3.31 34.38
CA MET A 11 -24.69 2.06 33.66
C MET A 11 -26.14 2.01 33.10
N GLU A 12 -27.09 2.59 33.81
CA GLU A 12 -28.50 2.65 33.40
C GLU A 12 -28.74 3.55 32.18
N GLU A 13 -27.97 4.63 32.02
CA GLU A 13 -28.02 5.52 30.84
C GLU A 13 -27.43 4.84 29.60
N ILE A 14 -26.31 4.11 29.78
CA ILE A 14 -25.70 3.31 28.72
C ILE A 14 -26.69 2.23 28.25
N LEU A 15 -27.33 1.52 29.18
CA LEU A 15 -28.32 0.48 28.85
C LEU A 15 -29.61 1.06 28.26
N ALA A 16 -30.03 2.26 28.68
CA ALA A 16 -31.17 2.95 28.09
C ALA A 16 -30.88 3.44 26.66
N SER A 17 -29.65 3.91 26.38
CA SER A 17 -29.21 4.31 25.04
C SER A 17 -29.19 3.13 24.07
N ILE A 18 -28.62 1.99 24.50
CA ILE A 18 -28.62 0.76 23.70
C ILE A 18 -30.05 0.26 23.46
N ARG A 19 -30.91 0.24 24.49
CA ARG A 19 -32.30 -0.20 24.35
C ARG A 19 -33.10 0.70 23.41
N ARG A 20 -32.84 2.01 23.41
CA ARG A 20 -33.46 2.95 22.48
C ARG A 20 -33.03 2.68 21.04
N ILE A 21 -31.73 2.51 20.78
CA ILE A 21 -31.20 2.26 19.43
C ILE A 21 -31.80 0.96 18.86
N ILE A 22 -31.84 -0.12 19.64
CA ILE A 22 -32.40 -1.41 19.19
C ILE A 22 -33.92 -1.33 18.97
N SER A 23 -34.65 -0.60 19.82
CA SER A 23 -36.11 -0.44 19.65
C SER A 23 -36.46 0.47 18.47
N GLU A 24 -35.55 1.37 18.08
CA GLU A 24 -35.70 2.27 16.93
C GLU A 24 -35.31 1.58 15.61
N ASP A 25 -34.43 0.57 15.65
CA ASP A 25 -33.95 -0.20 14.50
C ASP A 25 -34.77 -1.47 14.19
N GLU A 26 -35.57 -1.99 15.13
CA GLU A 26 -36.51 -3.10 14.88
C GLU A 26 -37.81 -2.61 14.20
N ALA A 27 -37.67 -2.06 12.98
CA ALA A 27 -38.80 -1.90 12.07
C ALA A 27 -38.99 -3.24 11.32
N PRO A 28 -40.16 -3.90 11.44
CA PRO A 28 -40.39 -5.17 10.77
C PRO A 28 -40.45 -4.92 9.27
N ALA A 29 -39.49 -5.48 8.53
CA ALA A 29 -39.62 -5.67 7.09
C ALA A 29 -40.74 -6.70 6.86
N GLU A 30 -41.99 -6.24 6.85
CA GLU A 30 -43.12 -6.99 6.33
C GLU A 30 -42.85 -7.30 4.86
N THR A 31 -42.58 -8.57 4.58
CA THR A 31 -42.79 -9.17 3.27
C THR A 31 -44.28 -9.26 2.97
N PRO A 32 -44.77 -8.80 1.81
CA PRO A 32 -45.92 -9.38 1.16
C PRO A 32 -45.49 -10.20 -0.05
N ALA A 33 -46.04 -11.40 -0.06
CA ALA A 33 -45.93 -12.41 -1.08
C ALA A 33 -46.47 -11.98 -2.46
N ALA A 34 -45.95 -12.70 -3.46
CA ALA A 34 -46.66 -13.23 -4.63
C ALA A 34 -47.42 -12.26 -5.56
N VAL A 35 -46.90 -12.15 -6.79
CA VAL A 35 -47.73 -12.24 -8.01
C VAL A 35 -46.93 -12.95 -9.09
N MET A 36 -47.36 -14.18 -9.35
CA MET A 36 -47.04 -14.95 -10.55
C MET A 36 -48.04 -14.53 -11.63
N PRO A 37 -47.61 -14.25 -12.88
CA PRO A 37 -48.47 -14.45 -14.02
C PRO A 37 -47.87 -15.52 -14.94
N GLU A 38 -48.59 -16.63 -14.99
CA GLU A 38 -49.00 -17.38 -16.19
C GLU A 38 -47.94 -17.79 -17.23
N ALA A 39 -47.81 -19.12 -17.34
CA ALA A 39 -47.09 -19.82 -18.38
C ALA A 39 -47.63 -19.50 -19.79
N THR A 40 -46.71 -19.17 -20.70
CA THR A 40 -46.88 -19.36 -22.14
C THR A 40 -45.71 -20.23 -22.61
N PRO A 41 -45.94 -21.40 -23.24
CA PRO A 41 -44.84 -22.26 -23.68
C PRO A 41 -44.23 -21.69 -24.98
N GLU A 42 -42.99 -21.21 -24.92
CA GLU A 42 -42.18 -20.97 -26.13
C GLU A 42 -41.65 -22.30 -26.69
N PRO A 43 -41.59 -22.45 -28.03
CA PRO A 43 -41.20 -23.71 -28.67
C PRO A 43 -39.69 -23.94 -28.59
N VAL A 44 -39.30 -25.14 -28.19
CA VAL A 44 -37.92 -25.63 -28.24
C VAL A 44 -37.52 -25.81 -29.71
N PRO A 45 -36.43 -25.19 -30.23
CA PRO A 45 -35.93 -25.52 -31.54
C PRO A 45 -35.21 -26.88 -31.52
N GLU A 46 -35.65 -27.79 -32.38
CA GLU A 46 -35.03 -29.09 -32.66
C GLU A 46 -33.59 -28.92 -33.20
N PRO A 47 -32.67 -29.87 -32.92
CA PRO A 47 -31.33 -29.83 -33.51
C PRO A 47 -31.40 -30.25 -34.98
N LEU A 48 -31.19 -29.31 -35.90
CA LEU A 48 -31.03 -29.61 -37.33
C LEU A 48 -29.74 -30.40 -37.54
N ALA A 49 -29.91 -31.64 -37.99
CA ALA A 49 -28.83 -32.48 -38.49
C ALA A 49 -28.31 -31.97 -39.84
N ALA A 50 -26.98 -31.87 -39.92
CA ALA A 50 -26.12 -32.08 -41.09
C ALA A 50 -26.46 -31.38 -42.42
N GLU A 51 -25.73 -30.30 -42.72
CA GLU A 51 -25.20 -30.10 -44.07
C GLU A 51 -23.67 -30.05 -44.01
N THR A 52 -23.07 -31.05 -44.64
CA THR A 52 -21.65 -31.16 -44.93
C THR A 52 -21.31 -30.17 -46.04
N ILE A 53 -20.54 -29.14 -45.73
CA ILE A 53 -19.96 -28.25 -46.74
C ILE A 53 -18.48 -28.04 -46.41
N PHE A 54 -17.64 -28.50 -47.34
CA PHE A 54 -16.19 -28.30 -47.45
C PHE A 54 -15.26 -29.12 -46.53
N ALA A 55 -14.90 -30.30 -47.03
CA ALA A 55 -13.59 -30.90 -46.76
C ALA A 55 -12.50 -30.04 -47.43
N ALA A 56 -11.80 -29.23 -46.64
CA ALA A 56 -10.48 -28.71 -46.98
C ALA A 56 -9.42 -29.57 -46.26
N PRO A 57 -8.27 -29.89 -46.89
CA PRO A 57 -7.20 -30.62 -46.19
C PRO A 57 -6.70 -29.79 -45.01
N VAL A 58 -6.62 -30.40 -43.83
CA VAL A 58 -6.00 -29.81 -42.64
C VAL A 58 -4.50 -29.68 -42.92
N GLU A 59 -4.01 -28.45 -43.16
CA GLU A 59 -2.59 -28.15 -43.00
C GLU A 59 -2.20 -28.35 -41.52
N PRO A 60 -1.00 -28.87 -41.21
CA PRO A 60 -0.59 -29.04 -39.83
C PRO A 60 -0.42 -27.66 -39.19
N THR A 61 -1.31 -27.31 -38.26
CA THR A 61 -1.13 -26.19 -37.35
C THR A 61 0.23 -26.35 -36.67
N PRO A 62 1.13 -25.35 -36.71
CA PRO A 62 2.36 -25.43 -35.92
C PRO A 62 1.97 -25.58 -34.45
N GLU A 63 2.62 -26.51 -33.75
CA GLU A 63 2.50 -26.66 -32.30
C GLU A 63 2.60 -25.27 -31.64
N PRO A 64 1.78 -24.95 -30.63
CA PRO A 64 2.03 -23.75 -29.84
C PRO A 64 3.43 -23.91 -29.25
N ALA A 65 4.36 -23.07 -29.71
CA ALA A 65 5.64 -22.91 -29.03
C ALA A 65 5.33 -22.65 -27.56
N ALA A 66 5.90 -23.49 -26.68
CA ALA A 66 5.81 -23.30 -25.25
C ALA A 66 6.30 -21.90 -24.91
N VAL A 67 5.36 -21.01 -24.58
CA VAL A 67 5.65 -19.74 -23.93
C VAL A 67 5.30 -19.95 -22.45
N GLU A 68 5.99 -20.90 -21.81
CA GLU A 68 5.77 -21.20 -20.39
C GLU A 68 6.92 -20.69 -19.49
N ASP A 69 8.00 -20.14 -20.05
CA ASP A 69 9.19 -19.75 -19.28
C ASP A 69 9.31 -18.23 -19.01
N ASP A 70 8.27 -17.43 -19.24
CA ASP A 70 8.31 -15.97 -18.97
C ASP A 70 7.16 -15.50 -18.07
N VAL A 71 6.69 -16.40 -17.21
CA VAL A 71 5.94 -16.01 -16.01
C VAL A 71 6.99 -15.67 -14.96
N LEU A 72 7.14 -14.38 -14.66
CA LEU A 72 8.09 -13.85 -13.66
C LEU A 72 7.96 -14.59 -12.32
N GLU A 73 8.80 -15.60 -12.10
CA GLU A 73 8.93 -16.27 -10.81
C GLU A 73 9.56 -15.28 -9.84
N LEU A 74 8.73 -14.64 -9.00
CA LEU A 74 9.14 -13.56 -8.09
C LEU A 74 10.16 -13.99 -7.01
N THR A 75 10.49 -15.28 -6.96
CA THR A 75 11.55 -15.86 -6.13
C THR A 75 12.92 -15.83 -6.79
N ASP A 76 12.99 -15.63 -8.11
CA ASP A 76 14.25 -15.50 -8.82
C ASP A 76 14.89 -14.14 -8.55
N ARG A 77 16.18 -14.18 -8.21
CA ARG A 77 16.95 -12.97 -8.00
C ARG A 77 17.17 -12.30 -9.34
N TYR A 78 16.58 -11.13 -9.53
CA TYR A 78 16.87 -10.27 -10.66
C TYR A 78 18.35 -9.89 -10.66
N GLU A 79 19.09 -10.40 -11.65
CA GLU A 79 20.46 -9.99 -11.94
C GLU A 79 20.37 -8.94 -13.05
N ALA A 80 20.58 -7.67 -12.69
CA ALA A 80 20.50 -6.59 -13.65
C ALA A 80 21.59 -6.78 -14.72
N PRO A 81 21.26 -6.79 -16.02
CA PRO A 81 22.28 -6.68 -17.05
C PRO A 81 23.04 -5.37 -16.82
N ALA A 82 24.36 -5.39 -17.02
CA ALA A 82 25.19 -4.19 -16.89
C ALA A 82 24.56 -3.06 -17.71
N GLU A 83 24.00 -2.06 -17.03
CA GLU A 83 23.28 -0.98 -17.68
C GLU A 83 24.29 -0.13 -18.45
N THR A 84 24.40 -0.38 -19.76
CA THR A 84 25.07 0.53 -20.68
C THR A 84 24.02 1.52 -21.17
N ILE A 85 24.07 2.74 -20.65
CA ILE A 85 23.22 3.83 -21.14
C ILE A 85 23.93 4.40 -22.38
N GLY A 86 23.70 3.78 -23.54
CA GLY A 86 24.33 4.18 -24.81
C GLY A 86 25.84 3.86 -24.84
N ASP A 87 26.65 4.82 -25.29
CA ASP A 87 28.13 4.72 -25.36
C ASP A 87 28.83 5.05 -24.02
N LEU A 88 28.09 5.02 -22.92
CA LEU A 88 28.58 5.35 -21.59
C LEU A 88 28.71 4.07 -20.75
N ASP A 89 29.93 3.67 -20.46
CA ASP A 89 30.21 2.60 -19.50
C ASP A 89 29.85 3.06 -18.08
N VAL A 90 28.77 2.49 -17.52
CA VAL A 90 28.44 2.65 -16.10
C VAL A 90 29.40 1.79 -15.30
N VAL A 91 30.49 2.41 -14.82
CA VAL A 91 31.41 1.74 -13.89
C VAL A 91 30.72 1.61 -12.53
N GLU A 92 30.50 0.38 -12.10
CA GLU A 92 30.08 0.07 -10.73
C GLU A 92 31.11 0.67 -9.77
N HIS A 93 30.71 1.71 -9.02
CA HIS A 93 31.58 2.38 -8.06
C HIS A 93 31.78 1.46 -6.86
N SER A 94 32.75 0.54 -6.96
CA SER A 94 33.27 -0.19 -5.80
C SER A 94 33.74 0.85 -4.79
N PRO A 95 33.26 0.82 -3.53
CA PRO A 95 33.74 1.75 -2.52
C PRO A 95 35.25 1.55 -2.39
N ALA A 96 36.01 2.60 -2.70
CA ALA A 96 37.45 2.60 -2.46
C ALA A 96 37.70 2.27 -0.99
N PRO A 97 38.80 1.55 -0.66
CA PRO A 97 39.16 1.31 0.74
C PRO A 97 39.24 2.67 1.44
N TYR A 98 38.45 2.82 2.51
CA TYR A 98 38.38 4.03 3.33
C TYR A 98 39.78 4.36 3.84
N GLN A 99 40.43 5.32 3.19
CA GLN A 99 41.64 5.94 3.74
C GLN A 99 41.15 6.87 4.84
N PRO A 100 41.61 6.72 6.10
CA PRO A 100 41.20 7.63 7.15
C PRO A 100 41.65 9.03 6.74
N GLU A 101 40.68 9.89 6.44
CA GLU A 101 40.92 11.32 6.28
C GLU A 101 41.61 11.83 7.56
N PRO A 102 42.60 12.73 7.43
CA PRO A 102 43.19 13.35 8.61
C PRO A 102 42.07 14.01 9.41
N VAL A 103 41.83 13.53 10.63
CA VAL A 103 40.91 14.18 11.57
C VAL A 103 41.28 15.66 11.64
N PRO A 104 40.38 16.58 11.24
CA PRO A 104 40.68 17.99 11.34
C PRO A 104 40.94 18.29 12.81
N ALA A 105 42.14 18.81 13.12
CA ALA A 105 42.40 19.43 14.40
C ALA A 105 41.28 20.44 14.67
N PRO A 106 40.82 20.65 15.92
CA PRO A 106 39.76 21.60 16.22
C PRO A 106 40.20 22.97 15.67
N ALA A 107 39.61 23.35 14.54
CA ALA A 107 39.83 24.63 13.93
C ALA A 107 39.25 25.65 14.89
N TYR A 108 40.16 26.42 15.49
CA TYR A 108 39.86 27.69 16.13
C TYR A 108 38.78 28.40 15.30
N GLU A 109 37.76 28.90 15.99
CA GLU A 109 36.64 29.63 15.44
C GLU A 109 37.13 30.59 14.35
N SER A 110 36.97 30.15 13.10
CA SER A 110 37.33 30.94 11.95
C SER A 110 36.26 32.00 11.87
N ALA A 111 36.63 33.25 12.19
CA ALA A 111 35.85 34.40 11.79
C ALA A 111 35.45 34.20 10.31
N PRO A 112 34.19 34.46 9.92
CA PRO A 112 33.73 34.15 8.58
C PRO A 112 34.66 34.82 7.57
N GLU A 113 35.46 34.03 6.85
CA GLU A 113 36.16 34.52 5.68
C GLU A 113 35.09 35.03 4.71
N PRO A 114 35.23 36.24 4.16
CA PRO A 114 34.29 36.72 3.16
C PRO A 114 34.39 35.78 1.96
N ALA A 115 33.36 34.96 1.78
CA ALA A 115 33.21 34.18 0.56
C ALA A 115 33.35 35.14 -0.64
N PRO A 116 34.06 34.75 -1.71
CA PRO A 116 34.16 35.61 -2.89
C PRO A 116 32.74 35.92 -3.37
N ALA A 117 32.45 37.21 -3.56
CA ALA A 117 31.16 37.69 -4.02
C ALA A 117 30.95 37.25 -5.48
N TYR A 118 30.39 36.05 -5.65
CA TYR A 118 29.89 35.61 -6.94
C TYR A 118 28.72 36.52 -7.32
N ASP A 119 28.64 36.91 -8.59
CA ASP A 119 27.48 37.64 -9.11
C ASP A 119 26.24 36.75 -8.95
N THR A 120 25.33 37.16 -8.07
CA THR A 120 24.14 36.39 -7.74
C THR A 120 23.17 36.48 -8.92
N LEU A 121 22.99 35.36 -9.63
CA LEU A 121 22.10 35.26 -10.79
C LEU A 121 20.61 35.49 -10.45
N VAL A 122 20.26 35.55 -9.16
CA VAL A 122 18.91 35.73 -8.65
C VAL A 122 18.93 36.87 -7.63
N GLY A 123 18.01 37.83 -7.76
CA GLY A 123 17.87 38.91 -6.79
C GLY A 123 17.31 38.42 -5.45
N ASP A 124 17.71 39.07 -4.35
CA ASP A 124 17.34 38.69 -2.98
C ASP A 124 15.83 38.51 -2.78
N SER A 125 15.01 39.37 -3.40
CA SER A 125 13.55 39.29 -3.33
C SER A 125 13.00 38.02 -3.99
N ALA A 126 13.60 37.57 -5.10
CA ALA A 126 13.18 36.37 -5.81
C ALA A 126 13.61 35.11 -5.04
N ALA A 127 14.82 35.12 -4.47
CA ALA A 127 15.31 34.06 -3.59
C ALA A 127 14.44 33.91 -2.32
N ALA A 128 14.10 35.02 -1.66
CA ALA A 128 13.22 35.02 -0.49
C ALA A 128 11.79 34.54 -0.79
N SER A 129 11.28 34.89 -1.98
CA SER A 129 9.97 34.43 -2.44
C SER A 129 9.96 32.93 -2.72
N ALA A 130 11.01 32.41 -3.38
CA ALA A 130 11.16 30.97 -3.62
C ALA A 130 11.29 30.21 -2.30
N ALA A 131 12.12 30.68 -1.37
CA ALA A 131 12.27 30.07 -0.05
C ALA A 131 10.94 30.01 0.72
N SER A 132 10.12 31.06 0.63
CA SER A 132 8.81 31.13 1.27
C SER A 132 7.79 30.18 0.63
N ALA A 133 7.81 30.02 -0.71
CA ALA A 133 6.96 29.05 -1.42
C ALA A 133 7.33 27.61 -1.04
N PHE A 134 8.63 27.28 -1.00
CA PHE A 134 9.11 25.96 -0.55
C PHE A 134 8.80 25.71 0.92
N ALA A 135 8.92 26.72 1.79
CA ALA A 135 8.54 26.59 3.20
C ALA A 135 7.02 26.34 3.37
N GLY A 136 6.17 27.00 2.57
CA GLY A 136 4.73 26.76 2.55
C GLY A 136 4.38 25.34 2.07
N LEU A 137 5.07 24.84 1.03
CA LEU A 137 4.90 23.47 0.55
C LEU A 137 5.36 22.44 1.60
N ALA A 138 6.54 22.66 2.20
CA ALA A 138 7.06 21.79 3.26
C ALA A 138 6.14 21.76 4.49
N ALA A 139 5.53 22.89 4.83
CA ALA A 139 4.51 22.96 5.89
C ALA A 139 3.23 22.20 5.51
N SER A 140 2.88 22.12 4.22
CA SER A 140 1.73 21.36 3.72
C SER A 140 1.92 19.84 3.83
N PHE A 141 3.18 19.36 3.74
CA PHE A 141 3.52 17.94 3.92
C PHE A 141 3.78 17.55 5.38
N LYS A 142 4.02 18.53 6.28
CA LYS A 142 4.08 18.26 7.72
C LYS A 142 2.68 17.91 8.21
N LYS A 143 2.46 16.62 8.47
CA LYS A 143 1.30 16.08 9.17
C LYS A 143 0.92 17.03 10.32
N PRO A 144 -0.30 17.60 10.35
CA PRO A 144 -0.72 18.39 11.49
C PRO A 144 -0.63 17.50 12.73
N GLU A 145 0.16 17.95 13.71
CA GLU A 145 0.23 17.34 15.02
C GLU A 145 -1.19 17.32 15.59
N PRO A 146 -1.68 16.17 16.10
CA PRO A 146 -3.06 16.09 16.58
C PRO A 146 -3.17 16.96 17.83
N ALA A 147 -3.73 18.15 17.66
CA ALA A 147 -4.32 18.88 18.77
C ALA A 147 -5.44 18.03 19.38
N PRO A 148 -5.60 18.00 20.71
CA PRO A 148 -6.68 17.26 21.33
C PRO A 148 -8.02 17.93 21.00
N SER A 149 -8.74 17.29 20.09
CA SER A 149 -10.20 17.23 19.94
C SER A 149 -11.00 18.54 20.02
N ALA A 150 -11.50 18.99 18.88
CA ALA A 150 -12.82 19.61 18.79
C ALA A 150 -13.53 19.05 17.54
N SER A 151 -14.67 18.42 17.81
CA SER A 151 -15.53 17.64 16.94
C SER A 151 -15.98 18.36 15.68
N GLY A 152 -16.03 17.66 14.54
CA GLY A 152 -16.66 18.16 13.32
C GLY A 152 -16.37 17.31 12.10
N ASP A 153 -17.15 16.25 11.94
CA ASP A 153 -17.45 15.48 10.73
C ASP A 153 -16.90 16.03 9.40
N LEU A 154 -15.73 15.55 8.97
CA LEU A 154 -15.43 15.29 7.54
C LEU A 154 -14.33 14.23 7.46
N PRO A 155 -14.61 12.99 7.01
CA PRO A 155 -13.63 11.90 6.97
C PRO A 155 -12.49 12.09 5.95
N PHE A 156 -12.34 13.27 5.33
CA PHE A 156 -11.44 13.50 4.20
C PHE A 156 -10.41 14.61 4.36
N VAL A 157 -10.43 15.42 5.44
CA VAL A 157 -9.66 16.69 5.45
C VAL A 157 -8.35 16.66 6.25
N SER A 158 -8.03 15.64 7.03
CA SER A 158 -6.73 15.63 7.72
C SER A 158 -6.15 14.24 7.94
N GLY A 159 -5.33 13.80 6.98
CA GLY A 159 -4.30 12.78 7.23
C GLY A 159 -4.59 11.34 6.80
N ASN A 160 -5.76 11.05 6.21
CA ASN A 160 -6.01 9.75 5.61
C ASN A 160 -5.49 9.75 4.17
N THR A 161 -4.18 9.52 4.01
CA THR A 161 -3.57 9.30 2.70
C THR A 161 -4.27 8.13 2.01
N VAL A 162 -4.25 8.08 0.67
CA VAL A 162 -4.76 6.91 -0.08
C VAL A 162 -4.13 5.62 0.45
N GLU A 163 -2.87 5.69 0.88
CA GLU A 163 -2.16 4.61 1.56
C GLU A 163 -2.86 4.14 2.84
N ALA A 164 -3.37 5.05 3.69
CA ALA A 164 -4.08 4.68 4.90
C ALA A 164 -5.40 3.93 4.59
N MET A 165 -6.12 4.36 3.54
CA MET A 165 -7.32 3.67 3.08
C MET A 165 -7.00 2.29 2.49
N VAL A 166 -5.96 2.19 1.65
CA VAL A 166 -5.51 0.92 1.07
C VAL A 166 -4.99 -0.03 2.16
N ALA A 167 -4.27 0.47 3.16
CA ALA A 167 -3.78 -0.33 4.28
C ALA A 167 -4.94 -0.86 5.15
N GLU A 168 -5.99 -0.08 5.35
CA GLU A 168 -7.20 -0.53 6.05
C GLU A 168 -7.91 -1.65 5.25
N MET A 169 -7.97 -1.52 3.92
CA MET A 169 -8.56 -2.54 3.05
C MET A 169 -7.70 -3.81 2.91
N LEU A 170 -6.37 -3.70 2.93
CA LEU A 170 -5.46 -4.84 2.80
C LEU A 170 -5.26 -5.61 4.11
N ARG A 171 -5.46 -4.96 5.26
CA ARG A 171 -5.32 -5.59 6.58
C ARG A 171 -6.12 -6.89 6.75
N PRO A 172 -7.42 -6.98 6.40
CA PRO A 172 -8.17 -8.23 6.54
C PRO A 172 -7.64 -9.34 5.62
N LEU A 173 -7.23 -9.03 4.39
CA LEU A 173 -6.71 -10.02 3.44
C LEU A 173 -5.35 -10.58 3.88
N LEU A 174 -4.46 -9.70 4.36
CA LEU A 174 -3.16 -10.11 4.90
C LEU A 174 -3.33 -10.93 6.19
N LYS A 175 -4.30 -10.58 7.03
CA LYS A 175 -4.59 -11.34 8.25
C LYS A 175 -5.04 -12.76 7.93
N ASP A 176 -6.02 -12.92 7.05
CA ASP A 176 -6.52 -14.26 6.66
C ASP A 176 -5.42 -15.09 6.00
N TRP A 177 -4.59 -14.47 5.16
CA TRP A 177 -3.45 -15.16 4.57
C TRP A 177 -2.42 -15.58 5.63
N LEU A 178 -2.06 -14.71 6.58
CA LEU A 178 -1.12 -15.03 7.64
C LEU A 178 -1.67 -16.13 8.56
N ASP A 179 -2.95 -16.09 8.93
CA ASP A 179 -3.57 -17.10 9.78
C ASP A 179 -3.50 -18.50 9.13
N ASN A 180 -3.61 -18.57 7.80
CA ASN A 180 -3.53 -19.83 7.05
C ASN A 180 -2.10 -20.30 6.73
N ASN A 181 -1.15 -19.38 6.48
CA ASN A 181 0.18 -19.73 5.94
C ASN A 181 1.32 -19.63 6.96
N LEU A 182 1.20 -18.77 7.98
CA LEU A 182 2.25 -18.55 8.98
C LEU A 182 2.60 -19.82 9.78
N PRO A 183 1.65 -20.67 10.20
CA PRO A 183 1.98 -21.87 10.96
C PRO A 183 2.95 -22.80 10.22
N GLY A 184 2.76 -22.99 8.91
CA GLY A 184 3.62 -23.85 8.09
C GLY A 184 5.02 -23.26 7.91
N ILE A 185 5.10 -21.95 7.64
CA ILE A 185 6.38 -21.23 7.48
C ILE A 185 7.21 -21.32 8.77
N VAL A 186 6.57 -21.10 9.93
CA VAL A 186 7.26 -21.16 11.23
C VAL A 186 7.75 -22.57 11.54
N GLN A 187 6.93 -23.60 11.29
CA GLN A 187 7.35 -25.00 11.50
C GLN A 187 8.57 -25.36 10.66
N ALA A 188 8.59 -24.97 9.38
CA ALA A 188 9.73 -25.20 8.50
C ALA A 188 10.98 -24.45 8.98
N ALA A 189 10.84 -23.20 9.42
CA ALA A 189 11.94 -22.41 9.96
C ALA A 189 12.51 -22.99 11.26
N VAL A 190 11.64 -23.40 12.19
CA VAL A 190 12.03 -24.02 13.47
C VAL A 190 12.68 -25.38 13.23
N GLN A 191 12.16 -26.21 12.34
CA GLN A 191 12.75 -27.50 12.00
C GLN A 191 14.19 -27.32 11.47
N LYS A 192 14.38 -26.38 10.54
CA LYS A 192 15.70 -26.03 10.01
C LYS A 192 16.65 -25.55 11.11
N GLU A 193 16.15 -24.78 12.07
CA GLU A 193 16.94 -24.27 13.19
C GLU A 193 17.31 -25.38 14.20
N VAL A 194 16.39 -26.29 14.52
CA VAL A 194 16.65 -27.45 15.39
C VAL A 194 17.65 -28.40 14.74
N GLU A 195 17.51 -28.68 13.44
CA GLU A 195 18.48 -29.50 12.69
C GLU A 195 19.86 -28.86 12.66
N ARG A 196 19.94 -27.53 12.51
CA ARG A 196 21.19 -26.78 12.56
C ARG A 196 21.85 -26.92 13.93
N ILE A 197 21.08 -26.74 15.00
CA ILE A 197 21.55 -26.89 16.38
C ILE A 197 22.01 -28.34 16.63
N ALA A 198 21.21 -29.33 16.23
CA ALA A 198 21.51 -30.75 16.40
C ALA A 198 22.75 -31.21 15.61
N ARG A 199 23.07 -30.56 14.49
CA ARG A 199 24.33 -30.80 13.76
C ARG A 199 25.54 -30.12 14.42
N SER A 200 25.30 -29.01 15.12
CA SER A 200 26.35 -28.24 15.79
C SER A 200 26.62 -28.66 17.24
N ALA A 201 25.75 -29.49 17.81
CA ALA A 201 25.89 -30.10 19.14
C ALA A 201 26.56 -31.47 19.05
#